data_AF-A0A919K6K9-F1
#
_entry.id   AF-A0A919K6K9-F1
#
_cell.length_a   1.000
_cell.length_b   1.000
_cell.length_c   1.000
_cell.angle_alpha   90.00
_cell.angle_beta   90.00
_cell.angle_gamma   90.00
#
_symmetry.space_group_name_H-M   'P 1'
#
loop_
_entity.id
_entity.type
_entity.pdbx_description
1 polymer ?
#
loop_
_entity_poly.entity_id
_entity_poly.type
_entity_poly.pdbx_seq_one_letter_code
_entity_poly.pdbx_strand_id
1 'polypeptide(L)'
;MTGPTSTPGARRPAPPASVVAAARADYDRVRPKLAEAVVKVRAELAAGADDFEAVADVWLSLLVQQYKPETLLLAAIAIVQVAKEPHPQALTDPDNQK
;
A
#
# COMPACT_ATOMS: atom_id res chain seq x y z
N MET A 1 -33.54 21.56 29.34
CA MET A 1 -32.76 21.35 28.10
C MET A 1 -31.30 21.59 28.40
N THR A 2 -30.49 20.53 28.49
CA THR A 2 -29.02 20.61 28.53
C THR A 2 -28.52 19.47 27.66
N GLY A 3 -28.03 19.80 26.45
CA GLY A 3 -27.54 18.81 25.49
C GLY A 3 -26.22 18.18 25.96
N PRO A 4 -25.89 16.96 25.48
CA PRO A 4 -24.61 16.34 25.78
C PRO A 4 -23.48 17.10 25.08
N THR A 5 -22.56 17.66 25.87
CA THR A 5 -21.26 18.13 25.40
C THR A 5 -20.47 16.94 24.86
N SER A 6 -20.30 16.85 23.54
CA SER A 6 -19.39 15.91 22.90
C SER A 6 -17.95 16.25 23.29
N THR A 7 -17.28 15.35 24.02
CA THR A 7 -15.86 15.49 24.36
C THR A 7 -15.02 15.36 23.08
N PRO A 8 -14.23 16.38 22.70
CA PRO A 8 -13.35 16.30 21.54
C PRO A 8 -12.16 15.36 21.82
N GLY A 9 -12.00 14.35 20.98
CA GLY A 9 -10.69 13.75 20.70
C GLY A 9 -10.07 12.88 21.80
N ALA A 10 -10.67 11.73 22.12
CA ALA A 10 -9.89 10.65 22.71
C ALA A 10 -8.86 10.16 21.66
N ARG A 11 -7.61 10.63 21.75
CA ARG A 11 -6.52 10.06 20.94
C ARG A 11 -6.47 8.57 21.24
N ARG A 12 -6.58 7.74 20.20
CA ARG A 12 -6.32 6.31 20.30
C ARG A 12 -5.00 6.12 21.06
N PRO A 13 -4.96 5.27 22.10
CA PRO A 13 -3.71 4.97 22.80
C PRO A 13 -2.62 4.56 21.81
N ALA A 14 -1.41 5.07 22.00
CA ALA A 14 -0.29 4.67 21.17
C ALA A 14 -0.04 3.16 21.33
N PRO A 15 0.26 2.43 20.24
CA PRO A 15 0.61 1.02 20.35
C PRO A 15 1.88 0.84 21.20
N PRO A 16 2.05 -0.30 21.88
CA PRO A 16 3.26 -0.59 22.65
C PRO A 16 4.53 -0.52 21.79
N ALA A 17 5.63 -0.01 22.34
CA ALA A 17 6.90 0.18 21.61
C ALA A 17 7.45 -1.13 21.01
N SER A 18 7.27 -2.26 21.71
CA SER A 18 7.66 -3.59 21.22
C SER A 18 6.89 -3.98 19.96
N VAL A 19 5.60 -3.65 19.89
CA VAL A 19 4.76 -3.92 18.71
C VAL A 19 5.19 -3.05 17.54
N VAL A 20 5.51 -1.78 17.79
CA VAL A 20 6.01 -0.86 16.75
C VAL A 20 7.36 -1.33 16.20
N ALA A 21 8.27 -1.76 17.07
CA ALA A 21 9.59 -2.26 16.66
C ALA A 21 9.47 -3.54 15.83
N ALA A 22 8.62 -4.48 16.24
CA ALA A 22 8.36 -5.70 15.48
C ALA A 22 7.76 -5.38 14.09
N ALA A 23 6.73 -4.52 14.05
CA ALA A 23 6.12 -4.09 12.80
C ALA A 23 7.11 -3.37 11.87
N ARG A 24 8.03 -2.58 12.44
CA ARG A 24 9.08 -1.90 11.66
C ARG A 24 10.05 -2.89 11.03
N ALA A 25 10.50 -3.90 11.78
CA ALA A 25 11.38 -4.94 11.26
C ALA A 25 10.71 -5.74 10.13
N ASP A 26 9.43 -6.10 10.30
CA ASP A 26 8.66 -6.77 9.27
C ASP A 26 8.49 -5.88 8.02
N TYR A 27 8.18 -4.60 8.20
CA TYR A 27 8.07 -3.62 7.12
C TYR A 27 9.37 -3.51 6.32
N ASP A 28 10.51 -3.33 6.99
CA ASP A 28 11.80 -3.19 6.31
C ASP A 28 12.20 -4.45 5.54
N ARG A 29 11.83 -5.64 6.05
CA ARG A 29 12.07 -6.92 5.36
C ARG A 29 11.26 -7.04 4.07
N VAL A 30 10.01 -6.57 4.04
CA VAL A 30 9.13 -6.74 2.87
C VAL A 30 9.16 -5.57 1.90
N ARG A 31 9.60 -4.38 2.34
CA ARG A 31 9.62 -3.15 1.55
C ARG A 31 10.32 -3.29 0.17
N PRO A 32 11.47 -3.98 0.03
CA PRO A 32 12.10 -4.14 -1.29
C PRO A 32 11.24 -4.95 -2.27
N LYS A 33 10.64 -6.05 -1.79
CA LYS A 33 9.76 -6.91 -2.59
C LYS A 33 8.50 -6.16 -3.03
N LEU A 34 7.97 -5.32 -2.15
CA LEU A 34 6.84 -4.45 -2.48
C LEU A 34 7.20 -3.45 -3.58
N ALA A 35 8.37 -2.80 -3.50
CA ALA A 35 8.81 -1.86 -4.52
C ALA A 35 8.98 -2.51 -5.90
N GLU A 36 9.56 -3.72 -5.94
CA GLU A 36 9.69 -4.51 -7.17
C GLU A 36 8.33 -4.87 -7.77
N ALA A 37 7.39 -5.35 -6.95
CA ALA A 37 6.05 -5.68 -7.41
C ALA A 37 5.30 -4.47 -7.99
N VAL A 38 5.41 -3.31 -7.35
CA VAL A 38 4.80 -2.05 -7.84
C VAL A 38 5.38 -1.66 -9.21
N VAL A 39 6.69 -1.79 -9.42
CA VAL A 39 7.32 -1.50 -10.72
C VAL A 39 6.80 -2.44 -11.81
N LYS A 40 6.71 -3.75 -11.51
CA LYS A 40 6.18 -4.75 -12.45
C LYS A 40 4.74 -4.44 -12.85
N VAL A 41 3.87 -4.19 -11.87
CA VAL A 41 2.47 -3.85 -12.12
C VAL A 41 2.32 -2.57 -12.94
N ARG A 42 3.13 -1.55 -12.68
CA ARG A 42 3.12 -0.33 -13.52
C ARG A 42 3.45 -0.63 -14.98
N ALA A 43 4.41 -1.52 -15.24
CA ALA A 43 4.74 -1.94 -16.59
C ALA A 43 3.60 -2.73 -17.26
N GLU A 44 2.94 -3.61 -16.52
CA GLU A 44 1.78 -4.38 -17.01
C GLU A 44 0.60 -3.46 -17.34
N LEU A 45 0.25 -2.53 -16.44
CA LEU A 45 -0.80 -1.54 -16.68
C LEU A 45 -0.46 -0.62 -17.87
N ALA A 46 0.81 -0.21 -18.01
CA ALA A 46 1.26 0.58 -19.17
C ALA A 46 1.22 -0.21 -20.49
N ALA A 47 1.34 -1.54 -20.43
CA ALA A 47 1.19 -2.43 -21.57
C ALA A 47 -0.28 -2.72 -21.93
N GLY A 48 -1.24 -2.20 -21.14
CA GLY A 48 -2.67 -2.32 -21.39
C GLY A 48 -3.36 -3.45 -20.64
N ALA A 49 -2.70 -4.07 -19.67
CA ALA A 49 -3.36 -5.02 -18.77
C ALA A 49 -4.48 -4.31 -17.99
N ASP A 50 -5.61 -4.99 -17.80
CA ASP A 50 -6.66 -4.46 -16.95
C ASP A 50 -6.35 -4.65 -15.45
N ASP A 51 -7.08 -3.92 -14.59
CA ASP A 51 -6.87 -3.96 -13.14
C ASP A 51 -7.03 -5.37 -12.56
N PHE A 52 -7.94 -6.18 -13.11
CA PHE A 52 -8.22 -7.53 -12.61
C PHE A 52 -7.10 -8.50 -12.98
N GLU A 53 -6.62 -8.43 -14.22
CA GLU A 53 -5.47 -9.20 -14.70
C GLU A 53 -4.22 -8.92 -13.87
N ALA A 54 -3.92 -7.65 -13.62
CA ALA A 54 -2.79 -7.25 -12.78
C ALA A 54 -2.93 -7.76 -11.33
N VAL A 55 -4.14 -7.72 -10.75
CA VAL A 55 -4.39 -8.28 -9.40
C VAL A 55 -4.21 -9.79 -9.40
N ALA A 56 -4.72 -10.51 -10.40
CA ALA A 56 -4.62 -11.96 -10.50
C ALA A 56 -3.15 -12.41 -10.62
N ASP A 57 -2.36 -11.73 -11.43
CA ASP A 57 -0.93 -12.03 -11.62
C ASP A 57 -0.11 -11.80 -10.35
N VAL A 58 -0.37 -10.70 -9.64
CA VAL A 58 0.28 -10.45 -8.34
C VAL A 58 -0.17 -11.48 -7.31
N TRP A 59 -1.47 -11.80 -7.24
CA TRP A 59 -2.01 -12.79 -6.30
C TRP A 59 -1.40 -14.17 -6.52
N LEU A 60 -1.28 -14.61 -7.78
CA LEU A 60 -0.63 -15.86 -8.14
C LEU A 60 0.85 -15.88 -7.74
N SER A 61 1.55 -14.75 -7.96
CA SER A 61 2.96 -14.60 -7.57
C SER A 61 3.16 -14.67 -6.05
N LEU A 62 2.17 -14.25 -5.26
CA LEU A 62 2.20 -14.29 -3.80
C LEU A 62 1.78 -15.66 -3.22
N LEU A 63 0.93 -16.43 -3.93
CA LEU A 63 0.41 -17.73 -3.48
C LEU A 63 1.49 -18.77 -3.17
N VAL A 64 2.66 -18.66 -3.80
CA VAL A 64 3.83 -19.53 -3.56
C VAL A 64 4.36 -19.43 -2.11
N GLN A 65 3.98 -18.39 -1.36
CA GLN A 65 4.54 -18.07 -0.04
C GLN A 65 3.76 -18.63 1.17
N GLN A 66 2.81 -19.56 0.97
CA GLN A 66 2.04 -20.25 2.03
C GLN A 66 1.23 -19.35 2.99
N TYR A 67 0.92 -18.11 2.61
CA TYR A 67 0.01 -17.25 3.36
C TYR A 67 -1.46 -17.60 3.08
N LYS A 68 -2.38 -17.14 3.96
CA LYS A 68 -3.81 -17.30 3.75
C LYS A 68 -4.24 -16.60 2.44
N PRO A 69 -4.98 -17.27 1.54
CA PRO A 69 -5.36 -16.71 0.24
C PRO A 69 -6.06 -15.34 0.30
N GLU A 70 -6.89 -15.12 1.31
CA GLU A 70 -7.59 -13.85 1.57
C GLU A 70 -6.64 -12.67 1.88
N THR A 71 -5.59 -12.92 2.65
CA THR A 71 -4.56 -11.91 2.96
C THR A 71 -3.75 -11.56 1.72
N LEU A 72 -3.48 -12.57 0.88
CA LEU A 72 -2.75 -12.38 -0.37
C LEU A 72 -3.55 -11.59 -1.40
N LEU A 73 -4.86 -11.82 -1.51
CA LEU A 73 -5.72 -11.07 -2.42
C LEU A 73 -5.78 -9.60 -2.02
N LEU A 74 -5.95 -9.30 -0.73
CA LEU A 74 -5.91 -7.92 -0.22
C LEU A 74 -4.55 -7.25 -0.47
N ALA A 75 -3.46 -7.99 -0.31
CA ALA A 75 -2.12 -7.49 -0.63
C ALA A 75 -1.96 -7.19 -2.13
N ALA A 76 -2.44 -8.08 -3.00
CA ALA A 76 -2.40 -7.87 -4.45
C ALA A 76 -3.22 -6.64 -4.88
N ILE A 77 -4.43 -6.48 -4.35
CA ILE A 77 -5.26 -5.28 -4.57
C ILE A 77 -4.50 -4.03 -4.12
N ALA A 78 -3.93 -4.02 -2.91
CA ALA A 78 -3.21 -2.86 -2.40
C ALA A 78 -2.00 -2.49 -3.28
N ILE A 79 -1.25 -3.48 -3.77
CA ILE A 79 -0.12 -3.26 -4.68
C ILE A 79 -0.59 -2.59 -5.98
N VAL A 80 -1.67 -3.09 -6.58
CA VAL A 80 -2.21 -2.51 -7.83
C VAL A 80 -2.72 -1.09 -7.60
N GLN A 81 -3.42 -0.81 -6.50
CA GLN A 81 -3.85 0.56 -6.19
C GLN A 81 -2.67 1.53 -6.03
N VAL A 82 -1.63 1.12 -5.30
CA VAL A 82 -0.39 1.93 -5.17
C VAL A 82 0.31 2.12 -6.51
N ALA A 83 0.31 1.11 -7.39
CA ALA A 83 0.89 1.22 -8.72
C ALA A 83 0.17 2.27 -9.59
N LYS A 84 -1.15 2.38 -9.44
CA LYS A 84 -2.01 3.36 -10.14
C LYS A 84 -1.89 4.78 -9.59
N GLU A 85 -1.48 4.95 -8.34
CA GLU A 85 -1.26 6.29 -7.79
C GLU A 85 -0.10 6.98 -8.54
N PRO A 86 -0.33 8.19 -9.10
CA PRO A 86 0.73 8.95 -9.72
C PRO A 86 1.80 9.24 -8.66
N HIS A 87 3.05 8.88 -8.94
CA HIS A 87 4.16 9.14 -8.03
C HIS A 87 4.16 10.64 -7.66
N PRO A 88 4.11 11.03 -6.38
CA PRO A 88 4.05 12.44 -6.00
C PRO A 88 5.30 13.26 -6.36
N GLN A 89 6.26 12.72 -7.12
CA GLN A 89 7.43 13.44 -7.63
C GLN A 89 7.17 14.26 -8.89
N ALA A 90 5.97 14.22 -9.48
CA ALA A 90 5.61 15.08 -10.63
C ALA A 90 5.14 16.50 -10.23
N LEU A 91 5.16 16.86 -8.94
CA LEU A 91 4.66 18.14 -8.41
C LEU A 91 5.76 19.07 -7.86
N THR A 92 7.03 18.71 -8.00
CA THR A 92 8.18 19.58 -7.67
C THR A 92 9.03 19.83 -8.90
N ASP A 93 8.42 20.39 -9.94
CA ASP A 93 9.17 21.10 -10.97
C ASP A 93 8.77 22.59 -10.92
N PRO A 94 9.46 23.41 -10.10
CA PRO A 94 9.31 24.87 -10.14
C PRO A 94 9.97 25.50 -11.37
N ASP A 95 10.61 24.72 -12.26
CA ASP A 95 11.50 25.21 -13.30
C ASP A 95 10.99 25.06 -14.74
N ASN A 96 9.68 24.87 -14.96
CA ASN A 96 9.10 25.18 -16.27
C ASN A 96 8.87 26.69 -16.39
N GLN A 97 10.00 27.39 -16.41
CA GLN A 97 10.19 28.81 -16.60
C GLN A 97 9.59 29.28 -17.93
N LYS A 98 9.06 30.50 -17.89
CA LYS A 98 8.78 31.33 -19.08
C LYS A 98 10.04 31.69 -19.83
#